data_AF-A0A2P4SP90-F1
#
_entry.id   AF-A0A2P4SP90-F1
#
_cell.length_a   1.000
_cell.length_b   1.000
_cell.length_c   1.000
_cell.angle_alpha   90.00
_cell.angle_beta   90.00
_cell.angle_gamma   90.00
#
_symmetry.space_group_name_H-M   'P 1'
#
loop_
_entity.id
_entity.type
_entity.pdbx_description
1 polymer ?
#
loop_
_entity_poly.entity_id
_entity_poly.type
_entity_poly.pdbx_seq_one_letter_code
_entity_poly.pdbx_strand_id
1 'polypeptide(L)'
;PLEGLRSQSQFDEMRTSYIRELVKAIGLRQKGVVANSQRFYQLTKLMDSMHDLVKQLHLFCLNTFLQSRALSVEFPEMMSEVIAAQLPKILAGMVKPLLFHKK
;
A
#
# COMPACT_ATOMS: atom_id res chain seq x y z
N PRO A 1 -2.92 4.98 9.04
CA PRO A 1 -3.00 6.20 9.88
C PRO A 1 -1.72 6.38 10.69
N LEU A 2 -1.34 7.62 10.99
CA LEU A 2 -0.15 7.88 11.79
C LEU A 2 -0.32 7.38 13.24
N GLU A 3 -1.52 7.56 13.79
CA GLU A 3 -1.88 7.21 15.18
C GLU A 3 -2.16 5.70 15.39
N GLY A 4 -2.14 4.90 14.31
CA GLY A 4 -2.52 3.50 14.35
C GLY A 4 -4.02 3.26 14.15
N LEU A 5 -4.42 1.99 14.24
CA LEU A 5 -5.81 1.54 14.12
C LEU A 5 -6.43 1.29 15.50
N ARG A 6 -7.76 1.40 15.60
CA ARG A 6 -8.51 1.10 16.82
C ARG A 6 -8.21 -0.30 17.37
N SER A 7 -8.06 -1.28 16.48
CA SER A 7 -7.69 -2.67 16.81
C SER A 7 -6.31 -3.01 16.23
N GLN A 8 -5.29 -2.25 16.62
CA GLN A 8 -3.93 -2.40 16.07
C GLN A 8 -3.37 -3.84 16.25
N SER A 9 -3.61 -4.48 17.39
CA SER A 9 -3.14 -5.85 17.65
C SER A 9 -3.71 -6.87 16.66
N GLN A 10 -5.01 -6.78 16.35
CA GLN A 10 -5.67 -7.66 15.38
C GLN A 10 -5.13 -7.42 13.96
N PHE A 11 -4.87 -6.15 13.61
CA PHE A 11 -4.23 -5.82 12.34
C PHE A 11 -2.82 -6.41 12.25
N ASP A 12 -2.02 -6.29 13.29
CA ASP A 12 -0.64 -6.80 13.32
C ASP A 12 -0.61 -8.34 13.25
N GLU A 13 -1.53 -9.01 13.94
CA GLU A 13 -1.69 -10.46 13.90
C GLU A 13 -2.08 -10.93 12.48
N MET A 14 -3.08 -10.28 11.88
CA MET A 14 -3.51 -10.58 10.52
C MET A 14 -2.37 -10.39 9.53
N ARG A 15 -1.69 -9.23 9.57
CA ARG A 15 -0.54 -8.93 8.72
C ARG A 15 0.57 -9.99 8.88
N THR A 16 0.89 -10.37 10.11
CA THR A 16 1.89 -11.40 10.40
C THR A 16 1.49 -12.78 9.86
N SER A 17 0.20 -13.11 9.92
CA SER A 17 -0.33 -14.34 9.31
C SER A 17 -0.10 -14.38 7.80
N TYR A 18 -0.47 -13.32 7.08
CA TYR A 18 -0.27 -13.26 5.63
C TYR A 18 1.21 -13.24 5.21
N ILE A 19 2.09 -12.61 5.99
CA ILE A 19 3.54 -12.67 5.75
C ILE A 19 4.05 -14.11 5.89
N ARG A 20 3.56 -14.87 6.89
CA ARG A 20 3.90 -16.29 7.05
C ARG A 20 3.42 -17.13 5.88
N GLU A 21 2.21 -16.87 5.38
CA GLU A 21 1.70 -17.56 4.18
C GLU A 21 2.53 -17.25 2.93
N LEU A 22 3.04 -16.02 2.78
CA LEU A 22 3.98 -15.70 1.70
C LEU A 22 5.26 -16.54 1.78
N VAL A 23 5.84 -16.66 2.97
CA VAL A 23 7.04 -17.49 3.20
C VAL A 23 6.77 -18.97 2.86
N LYS A 24 5.62 -19.50 3.30
CA LYS A 24 5.20 -20.88 2.97
C LYS A 24 5.04 -21.07 1.47
N ALA A 25 4.36 -20.14 0.78
CA ALA A 25 4.13 -20.21 -0.65
C ALA A 25 5.45 -20.21 -1.47
N ILE A 26 6.44 -19.44 -1.03
CA ILE A 26 7.79 -19.46 -1.63
C ILE A 26 8.45 -20.82 -1.41
N GLY A 27 8.38 -21.36 -0.18
CA GLY A 27 8.97 -22.66 0.16
C GLY A 27 8.36 -23.84 -0.60
N LEU A 28 7.10 -23.74 -1.03
CA LEU A 28 6.46 -24.75 -1.89
C LEU A 28 6.97 -24.70 -3.35
N ARG A 29 7.50 -23.56 -3.81
CA ARG A 29 7.92 -23.33 -5.20
C ARG A 29 9.41 -23.47 -5.42
N GLN A 30 10.24 -23.17 -4.42
CA GLN A 30 11.70 -23.17 -4.51
C GLN A 30 12.32 -24.19 -3.54
N LYS A 31 13.39 -24.86 -3.97
CA LYS A 31 14.16 -25.79 -3.14
C LYS A 31 15.44 -25.10 -2.67
N GLY A 32 15.63 -25.01 -1.36
CA GLY A 32 16.84 -24.48 -0.72
C GLY A 32 16.61 -23.18 0.05
N VAL A 33 17.17 -23.12 1.26
CA VAL A 33 16.96 -22.02 2.22
C VAL A 33 17.43 -20.66 1.67
N VAL A 34 18.58 -20.64 0.99
CA VAL A 34 19.15 -19.40 0.43
C VAL A 34 18.28 -18.83 -0.69
N ALA A 35 17.82 -19.68 -1.61
CA ALA A 35 16.93 -19.27 -2.70
C ALA A 35 15.60 -18.71 -2.17
N ASN A 36 15.00 -19.40 -1.17
CA ASN A 36 13.76 -18.96 -0.54
C ASN A 36 13.89 -17.58 0.10
N SER A 37 14.98 -17.36 0.86
CA SER A 37 15.26 -16.07 1.49
C SER A 37 15.48 -14.96 0.46
N GLN A 38 16.22 -15.23 -0.62
CA GLN A 38 16.43 -14.26 -1.70
C GLN A 38 15.12 -13.92 -2.41
N ARG A 39 14.27 -14.91 -2.69
CA ARG A 39 12.98 -14.70 -3.32
C ARG A 39 12.04 -13.89 -2.42
N PHE A 40 12.03 -14.18 -1.12
CA PHE A 40 11.25 -13.41 -0.14
C PHE A 40 11.69 -11.95 -0.10
N TYR A 41 13.01 -11.71 -0.08
CA TYR A 41 13.58 -10.36 -0.13
C TYR A 41 13.17 -9.61 -1.41
N GLN A 42 13.27 -10.24 -2.58
CA GLN A 42 12.85 -9.63 -3.85
C GLN A 42 11.37 -9.23 -3.85
N LEU A 43 10.50 -10.11 -3.34
CA LEU A 43 9.06 -9.85 -3.28
C LEU A 43 8.71 -8.72 -2.31
N THR A 44 9.32 -8.73 -1.12
CA THR A 44 9.10 -7.66 -0.13
C THR A 44 9.72 -6.33 -0.57
N LYS A 45 10.82 -6.34 -1.33
CA LYS A 45 11.34 -5.13 -2.00
C LYS A 45 10.41 -4.61 -3.08
N LEU A 46 9.79 -5.49 -3.86
CA LEU A 46 8.76 -5.10 -4.83
C LEU A 46 7.57 -4.44 -4.09
N MET A 47 7.09 -5.02 -3.00
CA MET A 47 6.02 -4.43 -2.17
C MET A 47 6.40 -3.03 -1.65
N ASP A 48 7.63 -2.84 -1.18
CA ASP A 48 8.09 -1.52 -0.73
C ASP A 48 8.07 -0.50 -1.89
N SER A 49 8.52 -0.89 -3.09
CA SER A 49 8.54 -0.01 -4.27
C SER A 49 7.14 0.43 -4.73
N MET A 50 6.11 -0.37 -4.46
CA MET A 50 4.73 0.00 -4.78
C MET A 50 4.27 1.27 -4.05
N HIS A 51 4.81 1.58 -2.86
CA HIS A 51 4.45 2.80 -2.14
C HIS A 51 4.83 4.06 -2.92
N ASP A 52 6.01 4.09 -3.55
CA ASP A 52 6.45 5.24 -4.33
C ASP A 52 5.62 5.38 -5.61
N LEU A 53 5.33 4.27 -6.30
CA LEU A 53 4.47 4.28 -7.49
C LEU A 53 3.04 4.73 -7.17
N VAL A 54 2.42 4.13 -6.15
CA VAL A 54 1.06 4.46 -5.73
C VAL A 54 0.96 5.90 -5.25
N LYS A 55 2.00 6.45 -4.62
CA LYS A 55 2.05 7.87 -4.25
C LYS A 55 1.95 8.78 -5.47
N GLN A 56 2.68 8.49 -6.55
CA GLN A 56 2.61 9.27 -7.78
C GLN A 56 1.23 9.14 -8.45
N LEU A 57 0.69 7.92 -8.50
CA LEU A 57 -0.66 7.67 -9.04
C LEU A 57 -1.74 8.41 -8.25
N HIS A 58 -1.65 8.39 -6.92
CA HIS A 58 -2.56 9.16 -6.06
C HIS A 58 -2.46 10.64 -6.35
N LEU A 59 -1.25 11.22 -6.40
CA LEU A 59 -1.08 12.65 -6.67
C LEU A 59 -1.70 13.06 -8.00
N PHE A 60 -1.47 12.26 -9.05
CA PHE A 60 -2.11 12.48 -10.34
C PHE A 60 -3.63 12.41 -10.24
N CYS A 61 -4.17 11.37 -9.61
CA CYS A 61 -5.61 11.19 -9.42
C CYS A 61 -6.25 12.37 -8.66
N LEU A 62 -5.61 12.85 -7.59
CA LEU A 62 -6.09 14.00 -6.81
C LEU A 62 -6.06 15.29 -7.63
N ASN A 63 -4.99 15.54 -8.40
CA ASN A 63 -4.90 16.71 -9.27
C ASN A 63 -6.00 16.69 -10.34
N THR A 64 -6.19 15.55 -11.01
CA THR A 64 -7.27 15.37 -11.99
C THR A 64 -8.64 15.51 -11.36
N PHE A 65 -8.84 15.04 -10.12
CA PHE A 65 -10.10 15.20 -9.39
C PHE A 65 -10.41 16.66 -9.09
N LEU A 66 -9.43 17.42 -8.58
CA LEU A 66 -9.56 18.85 -8.29
C LEU A 66 -9.80 19.69 -9.55
N GLN A 67 -9.23 19.29 -10.68
CA GLN A 67 -9.37 19.97 -11.97
C GLN A 67 -10.37 19.29 -12.91
N SER A 68 -11.18 18.36 -12.41
CA SER A 68 -12.07 17.48 -13.19
C SER A 68 -12.93 18.25 -14.18
N ARG A 69 -13.52 19.36 -13.75
CA ARG A 69 -14.35 20.22 -14.60
C ARG A 69 -13.57 20.94 -15.71
N ALA A 70 -12.32 21.34 -15.45
CA ALA A 70 -11.47 21.99 -16.43
C ALA A 70 -10.85 20.99 -17.43
N LEU A 71 -10.60 19.77 -16.98
CA LEU A 71 -10.03 18.67 -17.77
C LEU A 71 -11.10 17.81 -18.45
N SER A 72 -12.39 18.10 -18.23
CA SER A 72 -13.53 17.30 -18.72
C SER A 72 -13.43 15.82 -18.34
N VAL A 73 -13.00 15.54 -17.10
CA VAL A 73 -12.89 14.19 -16.55
C VAL A 73 -14.04 13.95 -15.58
N GLU A 74 -14.77 12.88 -15.80
CA GLU A 74 -15.85 12.45 -14.90
C GLU A 74 -15.35 11.42 -13.89
N PHE A 75 -15.84 11.52 -12.66
CA PHE A 75 -15.57 10.56 -11.60
C PHE A 75 -16.90 9.92 -11.15
N PRO A 76 -17.00 8.58 -11.13
CA PRO A 76 -18.14 7.90 -10.54
C PRO A 76 -18.35 8.30 -9.07
N GLU A 77 -19.58 8.23 -8.58
CA GLU A 77 -19.97 8.63 -7.22
C GLU A 77 -19.09 7.97 -6.15
N MET A 78 -18.99 6.63 -6.18
CA MET A 78 -18.17 5.86 -5.23
C MET A 78 -16.70 6.29 -5.24
N MET A 79 -16.13 6.57 -6.41
CA MET A 79 -14.75 7.03 -6.50
C MET A 79 -14.59 8.44 -5.92
N SER A 80 -15.56 9.31 -6.16
CA SER A 80 -15.58 10.67 -5.61
C SER A 80 -15.64 10.66 -4.08
N GLU A 81 -16.47 9.82 -3.48
CA GLU A 81 -16.55 9.65 -2.03
C GLU A 81 -15.24 9.16 -1.42
N VAL A 82 -14.65 8.12 -2.02
CA VAL A 82 -13.37 7.57 -1.56
C VAL A 82 -12.26 8.61 -1.64
N ILE A 83 -12.15 9.32 -2.76
CA ILE A 83 -11.14 10.37 -2.97
C ILE A 83 -11.34 11.50 -1.96
N ALA A 84 -12.57 11.98 -1.78
CA ALA A 84 -12.90 13.04 -0.82
C ALA A 84 -12.55 12.65 0.63
N ALA A 85 -12.77 11.38 1.01
CA ALA A 85 -12.44 10.89 2.35
C ALA A 85 -10.92 10.71 2.60
N GLN A 86 -10.13 10.52 1.54
CA GLN A 86 -8.68 10.31 1.61
C GLN A 86 -7.88 11.61 1.44
N LEU A 87 -8.37 12.55 0.64
CA LEU A 87 -7.69 13.80 0.28
C LEU A 87 -7.19 14.59 1.53
N PRO A 88 -8.02 14.86 2.56
CA PRO A 88 -7.55 15.58 3.75
C PRO A 88 -6.46 14.82 4.51
N LYS A 89 -6.54 13.48 4.55
CA LYS A 89 -5.58 12.63 5.27
C LYS A 89 -4.22 12.62 4.59
N ILE A 90 -4.22 12.66 3.26
CA ILE A 90 -3.00 12.73 2.45
C ILE A 90 -2.35 14.11 2.60
N LEU A 91 -3.12 15.19 2.46
CA LEU A 91 -2.62 16.57 2.60
C LEU A 91 -2.05 16.85 4.00
N ALA A 92 -2.69 16.32 5.04
CA ALA A 92 -2.23 16.45 6.42
C ALA A 92 -1.06 15.51 6.78
N GLY A 93 -0.55 14.70 5.84
CA GLY A 93 0.55 13.76 6.10
C GLY A 93 0.20 12.64 7.09
N MET A 94 -1.09 12.34 7.29
CA MET A 94 -1.57 11.35 8.27
C MET A 94 -1.47 9.89 7.78
N VAL A 95 -0.82 9.68 6.63
CA VAL A 95 -0.64 8.37 6.01
C VAL A 95 0.75 7.83 6.34
N LYS A 96 0.79 6.75 7.12
CA LYS A 96 2.02 6.03 7.48
C LYS A 96 2.17 4.79 6.58
N PRO A 97 3.12 4.76 5.62
CA PRO A 97 3.41 3.57 4.85
C PRO A 97 4.06 2.49 5.73
N LEU A 98 3.79 1.22 5.42
CA LEU A 98 4.33 0.07 6.14
C LEU A 98 5.37 -0.63 5.27
N LEU A 99 6.63 -0.26 5.47
CA LEU A 99 7.75 -0.84 4.72
C LEU A 99 8.27 -2.12 5.40
N PHE A 100 8.69 -3.07 4.59
CA PHE A 100 9.47 -4.23 5.03
C PHE A 100 10.92 -3.85 5.30
N HIS A 101 11.50 -3.02 4.44
CA HIS A 101 12.88 -2.56 4.55
C HIS A 101 12.90 -1.06 4.82
N LYS A 102 13.42 -0.68 5.98
CA LYS A 102 13.75 0.72 6.24
C LYS A 102 14.85 1.16 5.26
N LYS A 103 14.77 2.40 4.78
CA LYS A 103 15.88 3.04 4.06
C LYS A 103 17.05 3.26 4.99
#